data_AF-A0A9D8Q5P6-F1
#
_entry.id   AF-A0A9D8Q5P6-F1
#
_cell.length_a   1.000
_cell.length_b   1.000
_cell.length_c   1.000
_cell.angle_alpha   90.00
_cell.angle_beta   90.00
_cell.angle_gamma   90.00
#
_symmetry.space_group_name_H-M   'P 1'
#
loop_
_entity.id
_entity.type
_entity.pdbx_description
1 polymer ?
#
loop_
_entity_poly.entity_id
_entity_poly.type
_entity_poly.pdbx_seq_one_letter_code
_entity_poly.pdbx_strand_id
1 'polypeptide(L)'
;MTQSRILLAGLFHETHTFVDEVTGLSEYTINHGPRMLARRGDGSTIDGFLEVADREGWLVVPVCDFSALPSGTTDHAVFELFWKELEQGIRAALAEGGLDGIWLARHGAIGT
;
A
#
# COMPACT_ATOMS: atom_id res chain seq x y z
N MET A 1 -10.22 6.42 25.92
CA MET A 1 -9.21 6.88 24.95
C MET A 1 -9.82 6.71 23.56
N THR A 2 -9.61 7.63 22.64
CA THR A 2 -10.08 7.49 21.25
C THR A 2 -9.27 6.41 20.54
N GLN A 3 -9.93 5.63 19.69
CA GLN A 3 -9.30 4.57 18.91
C GLN A 3 -8.39 5.19 17.84
N SER A 4 -7.09 4.83 17.79
CA SER A 4 -6.16 5.39 16.80
C SER A 4 -6.55 4.99 15.39
N ARG A 5 -6.59 5.95 14.47
CA ARG A 5 -6.96 5.79 13.06
C ARG A 5 -5.72 5.79 12.18
N ILE A 6 -5.34 4.64 11.67
CA ILE A 6 -4.11 4.45 10.90
C ILE A 6 -4.45 4.15 9.45
N LEU A 7 -3.98 5.00 8.53
CA LEU A 7 -4.12 4.74 7.11
C LEU A 7 -3.14 3.67 6.65
N LEU A 8 -3.62 2.75 5.82
CA LEU A 8 -2.85 1.67 5.22
C LEU A 8 -2.82 1.85 3.70
N ALA A 9 -1.61 1.91 3.13
CA ALA A 9 -1.39 1.83 1.69
C ALA A 9 -0.10 1.07 1.36
N GLY A 10 0.08 0.64 0.12
CA GLY A 10 1.23 -0.17 -0.30
C GLY A 10 1.69 0.10 -1.72
N LEU A 11 3.01 0.16 -1.91
CA LEU A 11 3.68 0.09 -3.20
C LEU A 11 4.93 -0.78 -3.05
N PHE A 12 4.85 -2.00 -3.54
CA PHE A 12 5.81 -3.06 -3.29
C PHE A 12 6.34 -3.64 -4.61
N HIS A 13 7.57 -3.26 -4.94
CA HIS A 13 8.32 -3.73 -6.11
C HIS A 13 9.83 -3.57 -5.87
N GLU A 14 10.62 -4.43 -6.49
CA GLU A 14 12.07 -4.33 -6.54
C GLU A 14 12.53 -4.20 -8.00
N THR A 15 13.27 -3.13 -8.30
CA THR A 15 13.72 -2.84 -9.66
C THR A 15 15.10 -3.42 -9.95
N HIS A 16 15.20 -4.11 -11.09
CA HIS A 16 16.46 -4.56 -11.69
C HIS A 16 16.81 -3.67 -12.89
N THR A 17 17.82 -2.83 -12.78
CA THR A 17 18.17 -1.83 -13.82
C THR A 17 19.01 -2.34 -14.98
N PHE A 18 19.26 -3.66 -15.07
CA PHE A 18 20.05 -4.27 -16.15
C PHE A 18 19.20 -5.11 -17.11
N VAL A 19 17.87 -5.02 -17.00
CA VAL A 19 16.93 -5.61 -17.95
C VAL A 19 16.16 -4.48 -18.65
N ASP A 20 15.83 -4.67 -19.92
CA ASP A 20 15.11 -3.67 -20.74
C ASP A 20 13.60 -3.65 -20.49
N GLU A 21 13.10 -4.60 -19.70
CA GLU A 21 11.68 -4.72 -19.37
C GLU A 21 11.21 -3.51 -18.56
N VAL A 22 9.99 -3.05 -18.85
CA VAL A 22 9.27 -2.07 -18.03
C VAL A 22 8.08 -2.79 -17.40
N THR A 23 7.97 -2.70 -16.08
CA THR A 23 6.86 -3.28 -15.31
C THR A 23 5.66 -2.36 -15.41
N GLY A 24 4.73 -2.72 -16.30
CA GLY A 24 3.50 -1.97 -16.56
C GLY A 24 2.41 -2.29 -15.56
N LEU A 25 1.30 -1.56 -15.66
CA LEU A 25 0.17 -1.68 -14.74
C LEU A 25 -0.44 -3.09 -14.69
N SER A 26 -0.44 -3.82 -15.82
CA SER A 26 -0.99 -5.18 -15.89
C SER A 26 -0.20 -6.21 -15.08
N GLU A 27 1.03 -5.88 -14.69
CA GLU A 27 1.92 -6.75 -13.91
C GLU A 27 1.72 -6.53 -12.41
N TYR A 28 1.03 -5.46 -12.02
CA TYR A 28 0.68 -5.17 -10.64
C TYR A 28 -0.61 -5.87 -10.26
N THR A 29 -0.57 -6.58 -9.14
CA THR A 29 -1.77 -6.92 -8.38
C THR A 29 -2.15 -5.70 -7.54
N ILE A 30 -3.36 -5.17 -7.76
CA ILE A 30 -3.86 -3.99 -7.07
C ILE A 30 -5.04 -4.38 -6.18
N ASN A 31 -4.89 -4.17 -4.87
CA ASN A 31 -5.92 -4.44 -3.89
C ASN A 31 -6.43 -3.13 -3.27
N HIS A 32 -7.76 -3.05 -3.10
CA HIS A 32 -8.42 -1.93 -2.43
C HIS A 32 -9.28 -2.40 -1.27
N GLY A 33 -9.45 -1.53 -0.27
CA GLY A 33 -10.46 -1.68 0.77
C GLY A 33 -10.45 -3.06 1.45
N PRO A 34 -11.56 -3.82 1.42
CA PRO A 34 -11.65 -5.12 2.07
C PRO A 34 -10.61 -6.16 1.61
N ARG A 35 -10.12 -6.07 0.36
CA ARG A 35 -9.10 -7.02 -0.13
C ARG A 35 -7.76 -6.84 0.58
N MET A 36 -7.43 -5.61 0.99
CA MET A 36 -6.23 -5.36 1.79
C MET A 36 -6.39 -5.94 3.20
N LEU A 37 -7.58 -5.86 3.78
CA LEU A 37 -7.88 -6.43 5.11
C LEU A 37 -7.93 -7.97 5.09
N ALA A 38 -8.17 -8.58 3.93
CA ALA A 38 -8.19 -10.02 3.73
C ALA A 38 -6.78 -10.65 3.71
N ARG A 39 -5.72 -9.84 3.75
CA ARG A 39 -4.32 -10.33 3.83
C ARG A 39 -3.94 -10.92 5.19
N ARG A 40 -4.84 -10.92 6.17
CA ARG A 40 -4.62 -11.58 7.47
C ARG A 40 -4.24 -13.05 7.29
N GLY A 41 -3.14 -13.46 7.91
CA GLY A 41 -2.58 -14.81 7.85
C GLY A 41 -1.79 -15.14 6.59
N ASP A 42 -1.55 -14.18 5.69
CA ASP A 42 -0.76 -14.41 4.47
C ASP A 42 0.78 -14.28 4.69
N GLY A 43 1.23 -13.87 5.89
CA GLY A 43 2.64 -13.71 6.24
C GLY A 43 3.31 -12.50 5.60
N SER A 44 2.57 -11.61 4.95
CA SER A 44 3.10 -10.37 4.37
C SER A 44 3.38 -9.30 5.43
N THR A 45 4.03 -8.22 5.00
CA THR A 45 4.20 -7.02 5.83
C THR A 45 2.86 -6.39 6.22
N ILE A 46 1.84 -6.49 5.35
CA ILE A 46 0.49 -6.03 5.65
C ILE A 46 -0.14 -6.90 6.72
N ASP A 47 0.02 -8.22 6.65
CA ASP A 47 -0.45 -9.15 7.70
C ASP A 47 0.13 -8.77 9.07
N GLY A 48 1.46 -8.61 9.15
CA GLY A 48 2.11 -8.20 10.40
C GLY A 48 1.62 -6.83 10.93
N PHE A 49 1.32 -5.89 10.04
CA PHE A 49 0.69 -4.62 10.44
C PHE A 49 -0.74 -4.82 10.97
N LEU A 50 -1.54 -5.64 10.31
CA LEU A 50 -2.92 -5.94 10.72
C LEU A 50 -2.96 -6.69 12.05
N GLU A 51 -2.02 -7.60 12.30
CA GLU A 51 -1.88 -8.28 13.61
C GLU A 51 -1.63 -7.28 14.74
N VAL A 52 -0.72 -6.32 14.53
CA VAL A 52 -0.47 -5.24 15.50
C VAL A 52 -1.69 -4.35 15.65
N ALA A 53 -2.33 -3.94 14.55
CA ALA A 53 -3.52 -3.10 14.61
C ALA A 53 -4.66 -3.77 15.40
N ASP A 54 -4.88 -5.06 15.20
CA ASP A 54 -5.89 -5.82 15.95
C ASP A 54 -5.51 -5.91 17.44
N ARG A 55 -4.23 -6.15 17.77
CA ARG A 55 -3.74 -6.20 19.17
C ARG A 55 -3.87 -4.87 19.90
N GLU A 56 -3.52 -3.77 19.25
CA GLU A 56 -3.59 -2.42 19.82
C GLU A 56 -4.99 -1.79 19.69
N GLY A 57 -5.91 -2.48 19.03
CA GLY A 57 -7.27 -2.01 18.78
C GLY A 57 -7.33 -0.79 17.88
N TRP A 58 -6.44 -0.64 16.89
CA TRP A 58 -6.47 0.47 15.94
C TRP A 58 -7.58 0.32 14.91
N LEU A 59 -8.10 1.45 14.43
CA LEU A 59 -8.97 1.51 13.26
C LEU A 59 -8.11 1.66 12.00
N VAL A 60 -8.08 0.61 11.18
CA VAL A 60 -7.34 0.63 9.91
C VAL A 60 -8.18 1.28 8.81
N VAL A 61 -7.60 2.23 8.10
CA VAL A 61 -8.20 2.90 6.93
C VAL A 61 -7.46 2.44 5.66
N PRO A 62 -7.91 1.35 5.00
CA PRO A 62 -7.25 0.83 3.80
C PRO A 62 -7.53 1.69 2.56
N VAL A 63 -6.48 2.05 1.81
CA VAL A 63 -6.57 2.82 0.57
C VAL A 63 -6.30 1.94 -0.64
N CYS A 64 -5.04 1.64 -0.92
CA CYS A 64 -4.62 0.79 -2.04
C CYS A 64 -3.31 0.08 -1.73
N ASP A 65 -3.11 -1.10 -2.32
CA ASP A 65 -1.87 -1.88 -2.28
C ASP A 65 -1.51 -2.33 -3.69
N PHE A 66 -0.42 -1.79 -4.23
CA PHE A 66 0.14 -2.11 -5.53
C PHE A 66 1.35 -3.01 -5.31
N SER A 67 1.26 -4.28 -5.73
CA SER A 67 2.34 -5.25 -5.58
C SER A 67 2.67 -5.93 -6.91
N ALA A 68 3.95 -5.98 -7.27
CA ALA A 68 4.48 -6.71 -8.42
C ALA A 68 5.69 -7.56 -8.00
N LEU A 69 5.99 -8.61 -8.78
CA LEU A 69 7.22 -9.39 -8.60
C LEU A 69 8.44 -8.58 -9.06
N PRO A 70 9.64 -8.82 -8.52
CA PRO A 70 10.86 -8.16 -8.96
C PRO A 70 11.09 -8.31 -10.48
N SER A 71 11.36 -7.20 -11.15
CA SER A 71 11.58 -7.12 -12.60
C SER A 71 12.21 -5.76 -12.95
N GLY A 72 12.09 -5.31 -14.20
CA GLY A 72 12.65 -4.02 -14.62
C GLY A 72 12.03 -2.78 -13.96
N THR A 73 12.28 -1.60 -14.54
CA THR A 73 11.78 -0.33 -13.99
C THR A 73 10.26 -0.29 -14.05
N THR A 74 9.64 0.26 -13.02
CA THR A 74 8.20 0.47 -13.00
C THR A 74 7.83 1.56 -14.01
N ASP A 75 6.80 1.33 -14.83
CA ASP A 75 6.23 2.43 -15.63
C ASP A 75 5.81 3.56 -14.68
N HIS A 76 6.33 4.77 -14.91
CA HIS A 76 6.05 5.94 -14.09
C HIS A 76 4.54 6.21 -13.94
N ALA A 77 3.73 5.83 -14.92
CA ALA A 77 2.26 5.94 -14.83
C ALA A 77 1.66 5.11 -13.67
N VAL A 78 2.30 3.99 -13.29
CA VAL A 78 1.88 3.18 -12.13
C VAL A 78 2.13 3.95 -10.83
N PHE A 79 3.29 4.60 -10.71
CA PHE A 79 3.61 5.43 -9.55
C PHE A 79 2.64 6.61 -9.42
N GLU A 80 2.36 7.31 -10.51
CA GLU A 80 1.40 8.43 -10.53
C GLU A 80 -0.01 7.98 -10.16
N LEU A 81 -0.43 6.79 -10.61
CA LEU A 81 -1.72 6.21 -10.22
C LEU A 81 -1.76 5.89 -8.72
N PHE A 82 -0.73 5.23 -8.18
CA PHE A 82 -0.61 4.97 -6.75
C PHE A 82 -0.66 6.27 -5.94
N TRP A 83 0.10 7.29 -6.36
CA TRP A 83 0.15 8.57 -5.68
C TRP A 83 -1.22 9.26 -5.65
N LYS A 84 -1.91 9.27 -6.78
CA LYS A 84 -3.26 9.82 -6.90
C LYS A 84 -4.25 9.11 -5.97
N GLU A 85 -4.23 7.78 -5.91
CA GLU A 85 -5.11 7.01 -5.03
C GLU A 85 -4.79 7.25 -3.55
N LEU A 86 -3.50 7.28 -3.19
CA LEU A 86 -3.04 7.59 -1.84
C LEU A 86 -3.50 8.99 -1.40
N GLU A 87 -3.29 10.01 -2.24
CA GLU A 87 -3.71 11.38 -1.94
C GLU A 87 -5.22 11.47 -1.71
N GLN A 88 -6.01 10.84 -2.59
CA GLN A 88 -7.47 10.80 -2.45
C GLN A 88 -7.89 10.11 -1.15
N GLY A 89 -7.27 8.98 -0.81
CA GLY A 89 -7.53 8.26 0.43
C GLY A 89 -7.18 9.08 1.68
N ILE A 90 -6.04 9.77 1.69
CA ILE A 90 -5.65 10.67 2.78
C ILE A 90 -6.68 11.80 2.94
N ARG A 91 -7.07 12.46 1.84
CA ARG A 91 -8.03 13.57 1.89
C ARG A 91 -9.39 13.12 2.41
N ALA A 92 -9.89 11.97 1.96
CA ALA A 92 -11.15 11.40 2.43
C ALA A 92 -11.08 11.06 3.92
N ALA A 93 -10.02 10.37 4.37
CA ALA A 93 -9.86 9.98 5.76
C ALA A 93 -9.75 11.18 6.71
N LEU A 94 -9.07 12.25 6.28
CA LEU A 94 -9.00 13.50 7.03
C LEU A 94 -10.38 14.16 7.17
N ALA A 95 -11.21 14.14 6.13
CA ALA A 95 -12.57 14.68 6.17
C ALA A 95 -13.53 13.86 7.03
N GLU A 96 -13.33 12.54 7.12
CA GLU A 96 -14.21 11.60 7.84
C GLU A 96 -13.93 11.48 9.35
N GLY A 97 -12.91 12.16 9.87
CA GLY A 97 -12.59 12.10 11.30
C GLY A 97 -11.10 12.15 11.63
N GLY A 98 -10.24 12.44 10.65
CA GLY A 98 -8.81 12.57 10.87
C GLY A 98 -8.04 11.24 10.79
N LEU A 99 -6.73 11.35 10.92
CA LEU A 99 -5.76 10.26 10.96
C LEU A 99 -4.76 10.52 12.09
N ASP A 100 -4.41 9.49 12.83
CA ASP A 100 -3.36 9.52 13.85
C ASP A 100 -2.02 9.03 13.29
N GLY A 101 -2.04 8.35 12.13
CA GLY A 101 -0.85 7.88 11.47
C GLY A 101 -1.10 7.33 10.07
N ILE A 102 0.00 7.12 9.35
CA ILE A 102 0.04 6.47 8.04
C ILE A 102 1.09 5.37 8.12
N TRP A 103 0.73 4.17 7.72
CA TRP A 103 1.65 3.05 7.57
C TRP A 103 1.66 2.59 6.11
N LEU A 104 2.87 2.46 5.55
CA LEU A 104 3.08 2.14 4.15
C LEU A 104 3.81 0.79 3.99
N ALA A 105 3.20 -0.16 3.29
CA ALA A 105 3.88 -1.37 2.84
C ALA A 105 4.81 -1.01 1.67
N ARG A 106 6.12 -1.01 1.92
CA ARG A 106 7.15 -0.59 0.95
C ARG A 106 8.23 -1.66 0.87
N HIS A 107 8.69 -1.96 -0.34
CA HIS A 107 9.95 -2.71 -0.52
C HIS A 107 11.15 -1.80 -0.25
N GLY A 108 11.12 -0.57 -0.80
CA GLY A 108 12.18 0.43 -0.62
C GLY A 108 13.19 0.51 -1.77
N ALA A 109 13.06 -0.33 -2.79
CA ALA A 109 13.96 -0.38 -3.96
C ALA A 109 13.22 -0.29 -5.31
N ILE A 110 12.08 0.41 -5.32
CA ILE A 110 11.34 0.70 -6.55
C ILE A 110 11.99 1.89 -7.28
N GLY A 111 12.21 1.75 -8.58
CA GLY A 111 12.62 2.82 -9.49
C GLY A 111 11.67 2.91 -10.69
N THR A 112 11.41 4.14 -11.13
CA THR A 112 10.65 4.48 -12.35
C THR A 112 11.56 5.13 -13.37
#